data_AF-K9UFA5-F1
#
_entry.id   AF-K9UFA5-F1
#
_cell.length_a   1.000
_cell.length_b   1.000
_cell.length_c   1.000
_cell.angle_alpha   90.00
_cell.angle_beta   90.00
_cell.angle_gamma   90.00
#
_symmetry.space_group_name_H-M   'P 1'
#
loop_
_entity.id
_entity.type
_entity.pdbx_description
1 polymer ?
#
loop_
_entity_poly.entity_id
_entity_poly.type
_entity_poly.pdbx_seq_one_letter_code
_entity_poly.pdbx_strand_id
1 'polypeptide(L)'
;MSSTNLIRLGGLAAIVAGILRGINSFLPSSNPNITTSILYLLTDIFLLFGIMGIYGFQHQESRLWGLFGFLLAIVGIAIIRTGSISGINLYPIGASTFTVGMSLFAVGSWIANKLPRWVSVLWVLSTIVGFMGYFIPGLNLLFVISGVIFGIGFAGAGMKIWSSTSK
;
A
#
# COMPACT_ATOMS: atom_id res chain seq x y z
N MET A 1 -3.63 24.67 7.86
CA MET A 1 -4.35 23.85 6.85
C MET A 1 -5.53 23.17 7.50
N SER A 2 -6.68 23.07 6.83
CA SER A 2 -7.83 22.31 7.36
C SER A 2 -7.58 20.80 7.26
N SER A 3 -8.21 20.01 8.14
CA SER A 3 -8.14 18.55 8.10
C SER A 3 -8.57 17.98 6.74
N THR A 4 -9.55 18.61 6.10
CA THR A 4 -10.02 18.26 4.74
C THR A 4 -8.91 18.38 3.70
N ASN A 5 -8.09 19.43 3.76
CA ASN A 5 -6.98 19.61 2.83
C ASN A 5 -5.89 18.55 3.02
N LEU A 6 -5.61 18.16 4.27
CA LEU A 6 -4.65 17.09 4.57
C LEU A 6 -5.13 15.73 4.05
N ILE A 7 -6.40 15.39 4.28
CA ILE A 7 -7.01 14.16 3.76
C ILE A 7 -7.00 14.16 2.22
N ARG A 8 -7.29 15.30 1.60
CA ARG A 8 -7.26 15.46 0.14
C ARG A 8 -5.86 15.23 -0.45
N LEU A 9 -4.83 15.81 0.16
CA LEU A 9 -3.43 15.57 -0.23
C LEU A 9 -3.02 14.12 -0.02
N GLY A 10 -3.48 13.48 1.07
CA GLY A 10 -3.29 12.04 1.28
C GLY A 10 -3.98 11.21 0.19
N GLY A 11 -5.18 11.60 -0.26
CA GLY A 11 -5.84 10.99 -1.41
C GLY A 11 -5.03 11.11 -2.70
N LEU A 12 -4.44 12.28 -2.98
CA LEU A 12 -3.54 12.48 -4.12
C LEU A 12 -2.27 11.64 -4.00
N ALA A 13 -1.67 11.59 -2.80
CA ALA A 13 -0.54 10.73 -2.52
C ALA A 13 -0.87 9.25 -2.77
N ALA A 14 -2.07 8.80 -2.41
CA ALA A 14 -2.51 7.44 -2.70
C ALA A 14 -2.65 7.14 -4.20
N ILE A 15 -3.12 8.09 -5.00
CA ILE A 15 -3.15 7.96 -6.46
C ILE A 15 -1.73 7.78 -7.01
N VAL A 16 -0.82 8.67 -6.64
CA VAL A 16 0.57 8.63 -7.09
C VAL A 16 1.26 7.33 -6.65
N ALA A 17 1.12 6.95 -5.38
CA ALA A 17 1.64 5.70 -4.84
C ALA A 17 1.14 4.47 -5.61
N GLY A 18 -0.16 4.42 -5.92
CA GLY A 18 -0.74 3.31 -6.66
C GLY A 18 -0.16 3.16 -8.06
N ILE A 19 -0.01 4.28 -8.78
CA ILE A 19 0.60 4.31 -10.12
C ILE A 19 2.07 3.88 -10.04
N LEU A 20 2.85 4.49 -9.14
CA LEU A 20 4.26 4.16 -8.96
C LEU A 20 4.45 2.70 -8.58
N ARG A 21 3.61 2.16 -7.68
CA ARG A 21 3.67 0.75 -7.29
C ARG A 21 3.38 -0.19 -8.45
N GLY A 22 2.44 0.17 -9.32
CA GLY A 22 2.16 -0.56 -10.56
C GLY A 22 3.39 -0.57 -11.48
N ILE A 23 4.00 0.58 -11.74
CA ILE A 23 5.20 0.72 -12.58
C ILE A 23 6.38 -0.08 -11.99
N ASN A 24 6.61 0.04 -10.69
CA ASN A 24 7.68 -0.66 -9.97
C ASN A 24 7.59 -2.19 -10.08
N SER A 25 6.40 -2.72 -10.34
CA SER A 25 6.21 -4.16 -10.47
C SER A 25 6.92 -4.74 -11.70
N PHE A 26 7.22 -3.92 -12.69
CA PHE A 26 7.91 -4.32 -13.92
C PHE A 26 9.43 -4.10 -13.86
N LEU A 27 9.94 -3.48 -12.79
CA LEU A 27 11.36 -3.16 -12.68
C LEU A 27 12.15 -4.34 -12.09
N PRO A 28 13.29 -4.72 -12.69
CA PRO A 28 14.14 -5.78 -12.16
C PRO A 28 14.69 -5.40 -10.79
N SER A 29 14.56 -6.29 -9.80
CA SER A 29 15.12 -6.12 -8.46
C SER A 29 16.59 -6.54 -8.34
N SER A 30 17.14 -7.20 -9.38
CA SER A 30 18.46 -7.82 -9.35
C SER A 30 19.65 -6.86 -9.57
N ASN A 31 19.41 -5.64 -10.06
CA ASN A 31 20.45 -4.62 -10.23
C ASN A 31 19.90 -3.22 -9.90
N PRO A 32 19.84 -2.85 -8.61
CA PRO A 32 19.30 -1.56 -8.20
C PRO A 32 20.27 -0.45 -8.59
N ASN A 33 19.97 0.23 -9.69
CA ASN A 33 20.60 1.52 -10.03
C ASN A 33 20.04 2.61 -9.12
N ILE A 34 20.78 3.73 -8.96
CA ILE A 34 20.36 4.89 -8.16
C ILE A 34 18.92 5.32 -8.48
N THR A 35 18.55 5.30 -9.77
CA THR A 35 17.20 5.61 -10.25
C THR A 35 16.11 4.70 -9.65
N THR A 36 16.34 3.39 -9.63
CA THR A 36 15.36 2.43 -9.05
C THR A 36 15.23 2.61 -7.54
N SER A 37 16.33 2.91 -6.85
CA SER A 37 16.32 3.17 -5.41
C SER A 37 15.54 4.43 -5.04
N ILE A 38 15.68 5.50 -5.83
CA ILE A 38 14.91 6.74 -5.67
C ILE A 38 13.43 6.47 -5.93
N LEU A 39 13.11 5.72 -6.98
CA LEU A 39 11.72 5.41 -7.33
C LEU A 39 11.03 4.59 -6.23
N TYR A 40 11.70 3.59 -5.67
CA TYR A 40 11.19 2.83 -4.52
C TYR A 40 11.00 3.74 -3.30
N LEU A 41 11.97 4.60 -3.00
CA LEU A 41 11.85 5.56 -1.89
C LEU A 41 10.63 6.49 -2.07
N LEU A 42 10.44 7.06 -3.26
CA LEU A 42 9.27 7.91 -3.55
C LEU A 42 7.98 7.13 -3.38
N THR A 43 7.94 5.89 -3.86
CA THR A 43 6.77 5.02 -3.72
C THR A 43 6.43 4.78 -2.25
N ASP A 44 7.43 4.48 -1.42
CA ASP A 44 7.24 4.27 0.02
C ASP A 44 6.72 5.53 0.73
N ILE A 45 7.26 6.70 0.38
CA ILE A 45 6.81 7.99 0.92
C ILE A 45 5.36 8.27 0.55
N PHE A 46 4.99 8.11 -0.74
CA PHE A 46 3.63 8.31 -1.18
C PHE A 46 2.67 7.26 -0.61
N LEU A 47 3.11 6.01 -0.42
CA LEU A 47 2.33 4.97 0.25
C LEU A 47 2.03 5.37 1.70
N LEU A 48 3.02 5.85 2.45
CA LEU A 48 2.83 6.30 3.83
C LEU A 48 1.80 7.44 3.90
N PHE A 49 1.97 8.49 3.09
CA PHE A 49 1.01 9.61 3.06
C PHE A 49 -0.37 9.16 2.56
N GLY A 50 -0.41 8.24 1.59
CA GLY A 50 -1.64 7.65 1.09
C GLY A 50 -2.40 6.89 2.17
N ILE A 51 -1.71 6.02 2.91
CA ILE A 51 -2.28 5.22 4.01
C ILE A 51 -2.79 6.15 5.13
N MET A 52 -2.03 7.20 5.47
CA MET A 52 -2.46 8.21 6.44
C MET A 52 -3.72 8.95 5.97
N GLY A 53 -3.78 9.36 4.70
CA GLY A 53 -4.95 10.01 4.12
C GLY A 53 -6.18 9.12 4.10
N ILE A 54 -6.01 7.86 3.69
CA ILE A 54 -7.09 6.87 3.66
C ILE A 54 -7.59 6.59 5.07
N TYR A 55 -6.69 6.36 6.03
CA TYR A 55 -7.09 6.13 7.41
C TYR A 55 -7.82 7.35 7.97
N GLY A 56 -7.28 8.56 7.80
CA GLY A 56 -7.93 9.80 8.23
C GLY A 56 -9.35 9.97 7.68
N PHE A 57 -9.59 9.56 6.43
CA PHE A 57 -10.90 9.62 5.79
C PHE A 57 -11.96 8.68 6.39
N GLN A 58 -11.55 7.55 6.98
CA GLN A 58 -12.47 6.52 7.48
C GLN A 58 -12.23 6.14 8.96
N HIS A 59 -11.40 6.90 9.69
CA HIS A 59 -10.88 6.48 10.99
C HIS A 59 -11.98 6.23 12.02
N GLN A 60 -13.05 7.03 12.02
CA GLN A 60 -14.15 6.89 12.97
C GLN A 60 -14.95 5.60 12.75
N GLU A 61 -15.04 5.13 11.51
CA GLU A 61 -15.88 4.01 11.12
C GLU A 61 -15.11 2.70 10.94
N SER A 62 -13.79 2.75 10.74
CA SER A 62 -12.94 1.57 10.48
C SER A 62 -12.63 0.71 11.72
N ARG A 63 -13.01 1.18 12.91
CA ARG A 63 -12.81 0.51 14.21
C ARG A 63 -11.34 0.11 14.45
N LEU A 64 -11.12 -0.84 15.37
CA LEU A 64 -9.78 -1.34 15.72
C LEU A 64 -9.06 -2.01 14.54
N TRP A 65 -9.80 -2.66 13.63
CA TRP A 65 -9.19 -3.32 12.46
C TRP A 65 -8.48 -2.34 11.52
N GLY A 66 -9.11 -1.18 11.27
CA GLY A 66 -8.47 -0.11 10.51
C GLY A 66 -7.21 0.42 11.19
N LEU A 67 -7.25 0.62 12.52
CA LEU A 67 -6.09 1.08 13.28
C LEU A 67 -4.93 0.07 13.26
N PHE A 68 -5.18 -1.21 13.57
CA PHE A 68 -4.14 -2.23 13.57
C PHE A 68 -3.56 -2.43 12.17
N GLY A 69 -4.40 -2.45 11.14
CA GLY A 69 -3.95 -2.55 9.76
C GLY A 69 -3.07 -1.37 9.33
N PHE A 70 -3.49 -0.15 9.70
CA PHE A 70 -2.74 1.08 9.48
C PHE A 70 -1.35 1.03 10.13
N LEU A 71 -1.29 0.68 11.42
CA LEU A 71 -0.03 0.62 12.18
C LEU A 71 0.91 -0.45 11.61
N LEU A 72 0.41 -1.65 11.34
CA LEU A 72 1.21 -2.72 10.74
C LEU A 72 1.73 -2.35 9.35
N ALA A 73 0.94 -1.64 8.53
CA ALA A 73 1.40 -1.18 7.24
C ALA A 73 2.57 -0.18 7.36
N ILE A 74 2.48 0.77 8.30
CA ILE A 74 3.58 1.71 8.58
C ILE A 74 4.84 0.96 9.05
N VAL A 75 4.68 0.04 10.00
CA VAL A 75 5.80 -0.76 10.53
C VAL A 75 6.43 -1.60 9.42
N GLY A 76 5.61 -2.23 8.56
CA GLY A 76 6.09 -3.00 7.42
C GLY A 76 6.95 -2.17 6.46
N ILE A 77 6.50 -0.95 6.12
CA ILE A 77 7.29 -0.02 5.28
C ILE A 77 8.61 0.35 5.98
N ALA A 78 8.59 0.65 7.28
CA ALA A 78 9.80 0.99 8.03
C ALA A 78 10.82 -0.17 8.04
N ILE A 79 10.35 -1.42 8.20
CA ILE A 79 11.19 -2.61 8.14
C ILE A 79 11.78 -2.78 6.73
N ILE A 80 10.97 -2.63 5.67
CA ILE A 80 11.46 -2.68 4.28
C ILE A 80 12.59 -1.67 4.06
N ARG A 81 12.43 -0.44 4.55
CA ARG A 81 13.43 0.63 4.40
C ARG A 81 14.72 0.39 5.20
N THR A 82 14.66 -0.42 6.24
CA THR A 82 15.83 -0.77 7.05
C THR A 82 16.81 -1.64 6.26
N GLY A 83 16.32 -2.40 5.27
CA GLY A 83 17.15 -3.23 4.41
C GLY A 83 17.64 -4.50 5.12
N SER A 84 18.78 -4.43 5.79
CA SER A 84 19.35 -5.57 6.50
C SER A 84 19.97 -5.17 7.84
N ILE A 85 19.77 -6.00 8.87
CA ILE A 85 20.43 -5.88 10.17
C ILE A 85 21.31 -7.12 10.36
N SER A 86 22.60 -6.91 10.64
CA SER A 86 23.55 -8.00 10.89
C SER A 86 23.56 -9.09 9.80
N GLY A 87 23.42 -8.68 8.53
CA GLY A 87 23.39 -9.59 7.38
C GLY A 87 22.06 -10.29 7.11
N ILE A 88 21.04 -10.11 7.97
CA ILE A 88 19.70 -10.67 7.76
C ILE A 88 18.91 -9.71 6.88
N ASN A 89 18.44 -10.19 5.72
CA ASN A 89 17.56 -9.44 4.83
C ASN A 89 16.17 -9.27 5.48
N LEU A 90 15.78 -8.04 5.79
CA LEU A 90 14.52 -7.71 6.44
C LEU A 90 13.36 -7.51 5.46
N TYR A 91 13.65 -7.43 4.15
CA TYR A 91 12.61 -7.21 3.13
C TYR A 91 11.44 -8.20 3.21
N PRO A 92 11.66 -9.53 3.31
CA PRO A 92 10.54 -10.48 3.37
C PRO A 92 9.67 -10.29 4.63
N ILE A 93 10.31 -9.95 5.75
CA ILE A 93 9.64 -9.69 7.04
C ILE A 93 8.79 -8.41 6.92
N GLY A 94 9.38 -7.34 6.40
CA GLY A 94 8.70 -6.06 6.22
C GLY A 94 7.57 -6.15 5.20
N ALA A 95 7.78 -6.82 4.07
CA ALA A 95 6.77 -7.06 3.05
C ALA A 95 5.60 -7.90 3.58
N SER A 96 5.88 -8.96 4.34
CA SER A 96 4.83 -9.77 4.97
C SER A 96 4.04 -8.97 5.99
N THR A 97 4.73 -8.20 6.85
CA THR A 97 4.12 -7.33 7.86
C THR A 97 3.22 -6.27 7.20
N PHE A 98 3.72 -5.62 6.15
CA PHE A 98 2.96 -4.65 5.36
C PHE A 98 1.71 -5.27 4.75
N THR A 99 1.85 -6.46 4.16
CA THR A 99 0.76 -7.13 3.45
C THR A 99 -0.35 -7.60 4.39
N VAL A 100 0.02 -8.13 5.57
CA VAL A 100 -0.93 -8.43 6.65
C VAL A 100 -1.61 -7.15 7.14
N GLY A 101 -0.85 -6.07 7.36
CA GLY A 101 -1.39 -4.77 7.73
C GLY A 101 -2.41 -4.26 6.72
N MET A 102 -2.09 -4.29 5.42
CA MET A 102 -3.00 -3.89 4.36
C MET A 102 -4.24 -4.79 4.25
N SER A 103 -4.13 -6.08 4.56
CA SER A 103 -5.28 -6.98 4.61
C SER A 103 -6.24 -6.64 5.76
N LEU A 104 -5.71 -6.39 6.96
CA LEU A 104 -6.52 -5.91 8.10
C LEU A 104 -7.12 -4.53 7.82
N PHE A 105 -6.35 -3.66 7.17
CA PHE A 105 -6.81 -2.35 6.75
C PHE A 105 -7.95 -2.46 5.73
N ALA A 106 -7.87 -3.40 4.78
CA ALA A 106 -8.94 -3.70 3.83
C ALA A 106 -10.24 -4.14 4.52
N VAL A 107 -10.14 -4.97 5.58
CA VAL A 107 -11.28 -5.36 6.43
C VAL A 107 -11.86 -4.14 7.14
N GLY A 108 -11.02 -3.30 7.76
CA GLY A 108 -11.45 -2.04 8.37
C GLY A 108 -12.16 -1.11 7.39
N SER A 109 -11.63 -0.95 6.18
CA SER A 109 -12.25 -0.19 5.09
C SER A 109 -13.59 -0.76 4.66
N TRP A 110 -13.71 -2.09 4.60
CA TRP A 110 -14.94 -2.77 4.25
C TRP A 110 -16.04 -2.52 5.29
N ILE A 111 -15.68 -2.62 6.58
CA ILE A 111 -16.59 -2.35 7.70
C ILE A 111 -17.02 -0.88 7.70
N ALA A 112 -16.08 0.05 7.47
CA ALA A 112 -16.35 1.47 7.43
C ALA A 112 -17.32 1.88 6.31
N ASN A 113 -17.36 1.11 5.21
CA ASN A 113 -18.20 1.35 4.04
C ASN A 113 -18.05 2.78 3.45
N LYS A 114 -16.87 3.40 3.62
CA LYS A 114 -16.53 4.73 3.07
C LYS A 114 -15.83 4.66 1.72
N LEU A 115 -15.15 3.54 1.46
CA LEU A 115 -14.50 3.25 0.19
C LEU A 115 -15.32 2.27 -0.64
N PRO A 116 -15.21 2.29 -1.98
CA PRO A 116 -15.80 1.27 -2.82
C PRO A 116 -15.29 -0.12 -2.42
N ARG A 117 -16.20 -1.08 -2.27
CA ARG A 117 -15.89 -2.45 -1.82
C ARG A 117 -14.83 -3.15 -2.67
N TRP A 118 -14.79 -2.85 -3.97
CA TRP A 118 -13.79 -3.42 -4.87
C TRP A 118 -12.35 -3.07 -4.46
N VAL A 119 -12.10 -1.91 -3.83
CA VAL A 119 -10.77 -1.51 -3.33
C VAL A 119 -10.25 -2.52 -2.31
N SER A 120 -11.06 -2.84 -1.31
CA SER A 120 -10.70 -3.83 -0.28
C SER A 120 -10.49 -5.22 -0.90
N VAL A 121 -11.32 -5.62 -1.87
CA VAL A 121 -11.15 -6.90 -2.58
C VAL A 121 -9.81 -6.93 -3.31
N LEU A 122 -9.43 -5.86 -4.02
CA LEU A 122 -8.15 -5.82 -4.73
C LEU A 122 -6.96 -5.89 -3.76
N TRP A 123 -7.01 -5.24 -2.59
CA TRP A 123 -5.91 -5.34 -1.62
C TRP A 123 -5.74 -6.76 -1.06
N VAL A 124 -6.83 -7.43 -0.72
CA VAL A 124 -6.79 -8.82 -0.26
C VAL A 124 -6.36 -9.76 -1.40
N LEU A 125 -6.89 -9.58 -2.60
CA LEU A 125 -6.51 -10.38 -3.77
C LEU A 125 -5.03 -10.20 -4.11
N SER A 126 -4.54 -8.96 -4.10
CA SER A 126 -3.12 -8.66 -4.26
C SER A 126 -2.27 -9.36 -3.22
N THR A 127 -2.72 -9.45 -1.97
CA THR A 127 -1.99 -10.14 -0.91
C THR A 127 -1.81 -11.62 -1.26
N ILE A 128 -2.90 -12.30 -1.62
CA ILE A 128 -2.90 -13.72 -1.95
C ILE A 128 -2.00 -13.98 -3.18
N VAL A 129 -2.23 -13.21 -4.25
CA VAL A 129 -1.48 -13.33 -5.51
C VAL A 129 0.00 -13.01 -5.32
N GLY A 130 0.32 -12.00 -4.50
CA GLY A 130 1.69 -11.60 -4.21
C GLY A 130 2.43 -12.63 -3.38
N PHE A 131 1.77 -13.22 -2.38
CA PHE A 131 2.34 -14.30 -1.57
C PHE A 131 2.67 -15.52 -2.44
N MET A 132 1.74 -15.94 -3.31
CA MET A 132 1.98 -17.03 -4.25
C MET A 132 3.15 -16.72 -5.20
N GLY A 133 3.18 -15.50 -5.76
CA GLY A 133 4.22 -15.10 -6.70
C GLY A 133 5.61 -14.97 -6.09
N TYR A 134 5.70 -14.71 -4.78
CA TYR A 134 6.98 -14.57 -4.07
C TYR A 134 7.54 -15.91 -3.59
N PHE A 135 6.68 -16.79 -3.04
CA PHE A 135 7.13 -18.03 -2.39
C PHE A 135 7.14 -19.27 -3.30
N ILE A 136 6.45 -19.23 -4.45
CA ILE A 136 6.37 -20.38 -5.37
C ILE A 136 7.31 -20.16 -6.55
N PRO A 137 8.38 -20.98 -6.70
CA PRO A 137 9.28 -20.90 -7.85
C PRO A 137 8.51 -21.03 -9.17
N GLY A 138 8.85 -20.18 -10.15
CA GLY A 138 8.20 -20.17 -11.46
C GLY A 138 6.95 -19.29 -11.58
N LEU A 139 6.41 -18.75 -10.47
CA LEU A 139 5.24 -17.87 -10.46
C LEU A 139 5.58 -16.38 -10.29
N ASN A 140 6.81 -15.96 -10.62
CA ASN A 140 7.27 -14.57 -10.47
C ASN A 140 6.34 -13.54 -11.16
N LEU A 141 5.66 -13.92 -12.25
CA LEU A 141 4.68 -13.06 -12.92
C LEU A 141 3.49 -12.70 -12.01
N LEU A 142 3.07 -13.61 -11.11
CA LEU A 142 2.02 -13.31 -10.14
C LEU A 142 2.45 -12.20 -9.18
N PHE A 143 3.73 -12.13 -8.82
CA PHE A 143 4.24 -11.02 -8.01
C PHE A 143 4.07 -9.67 -8.73
N VAL A 144 4.35 -9.63 -10.03
CA VAL A 144 4.12 -8.43 -10.87
C VAL A 144 2.63 -8.07 -10.91
N ILE A 145 1.78 -9.04 -11.21
CA ILE A 145 0.31 -8.86 -11.27
C ILE A 145 -0.22 -8.36 -9.92
N SER A 146 0.29 -8.89 -8.81
CA SER A 146 -0.12 -8.46 -7.48
C SER A 146 0.15 -6.97 -7.25
N GLY A 147 1.32 -6.47 -7.63
CA GLY A 147 1.66 -5.07 -7.46
C GLY A 147 0.80 -4.14 -8.32
N VAL A 148 0.38 -4.58 -9.51
CA VAL A 148 -0.59 -3.87 -10.35
C VAL A 148 -1.97 -3.86 -9.72
N ILE A 149 -2.47 -5.01 -9.25
CA ILE A 149 -3.76 -5.11 -8.54
C ILE A 149 -3.77 -4.20 -7.31
N PHE A 150 -2.71 -4.23 -6.51
CA PHE A 150 -2.53 -3.34 -5.37
C PHE A 150 -2.60 -1.88 -5.80
N GLY A 151 -1.83 -1.52 -6.83
CA GLY A 151 -1.74 -0.16 -7.35
C GLY A 151 -3.10 0.39 -7.79
N ILE A 152 -3.88 -0.41 -8.50
CA ILE A 152 -5.25 -0.06 -8.93
C ILE A 152 -6.15 0.17 -7.72
N GLY A 153 -6.13 -0.74 -6.73
CA GLY A 153 -6.91 -0.58 -5.49
C GLY A 153 -6.53 0.69 -4.73
N PHE A 154 -5.23 0.94 -4.58
CA PHE A 154 -4.70 2.08 -3.84
C PHE A 154 -5.01 3.42 -4.51
N ALA A 155 -4.84 3.50 -5.85
CA ALA A 155 -5.25 4.66 -6.62
C ALA A 155 -6.77 4.87 -6.61
N GLY A 156 -7.55 3.79 -6.67
CA GLY A 156 -9.00 3.79 -6.50
C GLY A 156 -9.46 4.44 -5.19
N ALA A 157 -8.82 4.07 -4.08
CA ALA A 157 -9.07 4.68 -2.78
C ALA A 157 -8.77 6.20 -2.81
N GLY A 158 -7.63 6.58 -3.38
CA GLY A 158 -7.22 7.97 -3.51
C GLY A 158 -8.20 8.82 -4.34
N MET A 159 -8.67 8.30 -5.48
CA MET A 159 -9.67 8.98 -6.32
C MET A 159 -11.00 9.18 -5.59
N LYS A 160 -11.43 8.20 -4.78
CA LYS A 160 -12.63 8.34 -3.95
C LYS A 160 -12.49 9.47 -2.93
N ILE A 161 -11.35 9.55 -2.26
CA ILE A 161 -11.07 10.59 -1.25
C ILE A 161 -11.03 11.96 -1.91
N TRP A 162 -10.31 12.09 -3.01
CA TRP A 162 -10.17 13.35 -3.75
C TRP A 162 -11.53 13.90 -4.21
N SER A 163 -12.35 13.05 -4.83
CA SER A 163 -13.70 13.45 -5.29
C SER A 163 -14.65 13.78 -4.13
N SER A 164 -14.51 13.13 -2.98
CA SER A 164 -15.38 13.37 -1.82
C SER A 164 -15.00 14.64 -1.03
N THR A 165 -13.80 15.18 -1.23
CA THR A 165 -13.26 16.35 -0.51
C THR A 165 -13.12 17.61 -1.37
N SER A 166 -13.52 17.53 -2.64
CA SER A 166 -13.47 18.65 -3.60
C SER A 166 -14.80 19.42 -3.70
N LYS A 167 -15.76 19.13 -2.81
CA LYS A 167 -16.98 19.92 -2.59
C LYS A 167 -16.76 20.84 -1.40
#